data_AF-A0A315TBK5-F1
#
_entry.id   AF-A0A315TBK5-F1
#
_cell.length_a   1.000
_cell.length_b   1.000
_cell.length_c   1.000
_cell.angle_alpha   90.00
_cell.angle_beta   90.00
_cell.angle_gamma   90.00
#
_symmetry.space_group_name_H-M   'P 1'
#
loop_
_entity.id
_entity.type
_entity.pdbx_description
1 polymer ?
#
loop_
_entity_poly.entity_id
_entity_poly.type
_entity_poly.pdbx_seq_one_letter_code
_entity_poly.pdbx_strand_id
1 'polypeptide(L)'
;MKKNTTSITSIFGLSLALTFGAMAVSPAAGAATQTTATGSAGTAAPSLTAAPMTRAAYNASFVLLAADYQAAAQRFVDAQASEYAYQASLRPTLDKALAAKKADIDATNAAYDEATAALSKANSAQRPALDRALAAEKAAYAQKAAEHIKAMDDLAAAQDKKRPALDAAIAAENAAFDRKTRAYAKAVADLTEANNRVKPALEQAIANEYAKYASTRAAYDAAVSKANTTLSAKKVAYAKEYAAAKTTAAKDLAKATYAKATASYAAEIAALKAAYAKEAPARDTRIQALRDGYTQSKADYAAARAQLAAQRDSEYRAKSGRIEALKNAYTQSKVDYKKARTQLKNAYAKEAPARDARVAALKDGYTKSQADYSLKRAQLADAHAKAVADYKASTSALRTKYARTVAGNGTRLAATVTAFAAAGTKYTTALARLRASYPAYKS
;
A
#
# COMPACT_ATOMS: atom_id res chain seq x y z
N MET A 1 11.06 -15.85 16.19
CA MET A 1 10.17 -15.30 17.24
C MET A 1 8.74 -15.25 16.70
N LYS A 2 7.80 -15.46 17.63
CA LYS A 2 6.37 -15.78 17.54
C LYS A 2 5.55 -15.24 16.34
N LYS A 3 4.67 -16.14 15.88
CA LYS A 3 3.47 -15.99 15.05
C LYS A 3 2.58 -14.82 15.51
N ASN A 4 1.83 -14.22 14.58
CA ASN A 4 0.45 -13.85 14.84
C ASN A 4 -0.40 -14.02 13.57
N THR A 5 -1.21 -15.07 13.61
CA THR A 5 -2.32 -15.40 12.73
C THR A 5 -3.56 -14.97 13.49
N THR A 6 -4.44 -14.16 12.90
CA THR A 6 -5.74 -13.84 13.50
C THR A 6 -6.83 -14.31 12.55
N SER A 7 -7.36 -15.50 12.87
CA SER A 7 -8.66 -16.00 12.42
C SER A 7 -9.78 -15.10 12.92
N ILE A 8 -10.82 -14.91 12.11
CA ILE A 8 -12.14 -14.50 12.60
C ILE A 8 -13.12 -15.62 12.28
N THR A 9 -13.76 -16.05 13.37
CA THR A 9 -14.63 -17.19 13.56
C THR A 9 -16.09 -16.82 13.25
N SER A 10 -16.74 -17.70 12.50
CA SER A 10 -18.14 -18.17 12.60
C SER A 10 -19.19 -17.28 13.28
N ILE A 11 -20.22 -16.87 12.53
CA ILE A 11 -21.55 -16.51 13.07
C ILE A 11 -22.65 -16.83 12.03
N PHE A 12 -23.68 -17.56 12.47
CA PHE A 12 -24.98 -17.91 11.84
C PHE A 12 -25.04 -19.01 10.77
N GLY A 13 -25.06 -20.26 11.26
CA GLY A 13 -26.02 -21.25 10.76
C GLY A 13 -27.41 -21.01 11.39
N LEU A 14 -28.46 -21.06 10.58
CA LEU A 14 -29.81 -21.35 11.05
C LEU A 14 -30.54 -22.14 9.95
N SER A 15 -30.41 -23.45 10.03
CA SER A 15 -31.20 -24.41 9.27
C SER A 15 -32.57 -24.51 9.93
N LEU A 16 -33.62 -23.95 9.31
CA LEU A 16 -34.99 -24.23 9.73
C LEU A 16 -35.51 -25.43 8.95
N ALA A 17 -35.30 -26.61 9.54
CA ALA A 17 -36.01 -27.82 9.17
C ALA A 17 -37.44 -27.72 9.71
N LEU A 18 -38.44 -27.71 8.82
CA LEU A 18 -39.83 -27.94 9.19
C LEU A 18 -40.17 -29.40 8.90
N THR A 19 -40.02 -30.19 9.96
CA THR A 19 -40.50 -31.54 10.16
C THR A 19 -42.03 -31.54 10.08
N PHE A 20 -42.61 -32.13 9.03
CA PHE A 20 -43.98 -32.63 9.07
C PHE A 20 -43.95 -34.06 9.61
N GLY A 21 -43.92 -34.16 10.93
CA GLY A 21 -44.17 -35.40 11.68
C GLY A 21 -45.65 -35.71 11.66
N ALA A 22 -45.98 -36.87 11.11
CA ALA A 22 -47.30 -37.48 11.11
C ALA A 22 -47.82 -37.72 12.53
N MET A 23 -49.13 -37.58 12.73
CA MET A 23 -49.88 -38.55 13.53
C MET A 23 -51.27 -38.76 12.92
N ALA A 24 -51.49 -40.03 12.58
CA ALA A 24 -52.77 -40.62 12.31
C ALA A 24 -53.68 -40.50 13.54
N VAL A 25 -54.98 -40.29 13.29
CA VAL A 25 -56.02 -40.84 14.15
C VAL A 25 -57.04 -41.51 13.25
N SER A 26 -57.16 -42.81 13.48
CA SER A 26 -58.08 -43.75 12.85
C SER A 26 -59.54 -43.34 12.95
N PRO A 27 -60.40 -43.87 12.07
CA PRO A 27 -61.84 -43.72 12.15
C PRO A 27 -62.40 -44.79 13.10
N ALA A 28 -63.12 -44.40 14.15
CA ALA A 28 -64.05 -45.33 14.80
C ALA A 28 -64.94 -44.67 15.84
N ALA A 29 -66.24 -44.91 15.65
CA ALA A 29 -67.21 -45.31 16.66
C ALA A 29 -67.80 -44.24 17.61
N GLY A 30 -69.11 -44.38 17.79
CA GLY A 30 -69.92 -43.59 18.70
C GLY A 30 -71.13 -42.98 18.00
N ALA A 31 -71.90 -43.76 17.24
CA ALA A 31 -73.12 -44.37 17.78
C ALA A 31 -74.07 -43.34 18.40
N ALA A 32 -74.99 -42.85 17.59
CA ALA A 32 -76.37 -42.59 18.02
C ALA A 32 -77.26 -42.73 16.78
N THR A 33 -77.35 -43.95 16.28
CA THR A 33 -78.57 -44.46 15.67
C THR A 33 -79.73 -44.18 16.64
N GLN A 34 -80.43 -43.08 16.46
CA GLN A 34 -81.87 -43.03 16.71
C GLN A 34 -82.48 -43.55 15.40
N THR A 35 -82.86 -44.82 15.22
CA THR A 35 -83.68 -45.67 16.10
C THR A 35 -84.71 -44.88 16.89
N THR A 36 -85.54 -44.11 16.18
CA THR A 36 -86.96 -44.08 16.53
C THR A 36 -87.60 -45.34 15.97
N ALA A 37 -87.26 -46.48 16.57
CA ALA A 37 -88.23 -47.53 16.75
C ALA A 37 -89.15 -47.03 17.86
N THR A 38 -90.35 -46.60 17.49
CA THR A 38 -91.46 -46.52 18.44
C THR A 38 -92.75 -46.58 17.65
N GLY A 39 -93.41 -47.73 17.79
CA GLY A 39 -94.85 -47.83 17.71
C GLY A 39 -95.40 -47.98 16.30
N SER A 40 -95.35 -49.21 15.79
CA SER A 40 -96.56 -49.78 15.21
C SER A 40 -97.64 -49.81 16.31
N ALA A 41 -98.27 -48.67 16.56
CA ALA A 41 -99.67 -48.62 16.92
C ALA A 41 -100.33 -48.10 15.64
N GLY A 42 -100.74 -48.93 14.68
CA GLY A 42 -101.40 -50.19 14.99
C GLY A 42 -102.68 -49.95 15.80
N THR A 43 -103.12 -48.70 16.01
CA THR A 43 -104.53 -48.43 16.11
C THR A 43 -104.97 -48.20 14.69
N ALA A 44 -105.47 -49.27 14.07
CA ALA A 44 -106.48 -49.14 13.05
C ALA A 44 -107.32 -47.92 13.43
N ALA A 45 -107.42 -46.93 12.54
CA ALA A 45 -108.56 -46.03 12.62
C ALA A 45 -109.75 -46.99 12.83
N PRO A 46 -110.53 -46.89 13.92
CA PRO A 46 -111.74 -47.67 13.98
C PRO A 46 -112.41 -47.35 12.66
N SER A 47 -112.59 -48.36 11.81
CA SER A 47 -113.47 -48.20 10.68
C SER A 47 -114.73 -47.71 11.34
N LEU A 48 -115.06 -46.43 11.12
CA LEU A 48 -116.25 -45.79 11.66
C LEU A 48 -117.41 -46.37 10.84
N THR A 49 -117.61 -47.67 11.04
CA THR A 49 -118.71 -48.47 10.55
C THR A 49 -119.88 -48.10 11.44
N ALA A 50 -120.68 -47.16 10.95
CA ALA A 50 -122.14 -46.99 11.11
C ALA A 50 -122.85 -47.54 12.38
N ALA A 51 -122.21 -47.55 13.55
CA ALA A 51 -122.81 -47.87 14.84
C ALA A 51 -122.50 -46.74 15.86
N PRO A 52 -123.45 -46.37 16.74
CA PRO A 52 -123.28 -45.21 17.63
C PRO A 52 -122.14 -45.45 18.62
N MET A 53 -121.14 -44.56 18.63
CA MET A 53 -120.02 -44.61 19.58
C MET A 53 -120.49 -44.34 21.02
N THR A 54 -119.89 -45.06 21.99
CA THR A 54 -120.12 -44.78 23.42
C THR A 54 -119.34 -43.52 23.86
N ARG A 55 -119.83 -42.82 24.89
CA ARG A 55 -119.17 -41.62 25.45
C ARG A 55 -117.72 -41.90 25.90
N ALA A 56 -117.45 -43.09 26.43
CA ALA A 56 -116.10 -43.51 26.82
C ALA A 56 -115.17 -43.66 25.60
N ALA A 57 -115.66 -44.26 24.51
CA ALA A 57 -114.89 -44.38 23.26
C ALA A 57 -114.65 -43.02 22.60
N TYR A 58 -115.65 -42.13 22.60
CA TYR A 58 -115.51 -40.75 22.11
C TYR A 58 -114.42 -39.99 22.86
N ASN A 59 -114.47 -40.01 24.20
CA ASN A 59 -113.48 -39.32 25.04
C ASN A 59 -112.08 -39.90 24.85
N ALA A 60 -111.93 -41.23 24.76
CA ALA A 60 -110.64 -41.87 24.51
C ALA A 60 -110.06 -41.48 23.13
N SER A 61 -110.87 -41.50 22.07
CA SER A 61 -110.45 -41.08 20.73
C SER A 61 -110.12 -39.59 20.66
N PHE A 62 -110.87 -38.73 21.37
CA PHE A 62 -110.58 -37.31 21.46
C PHE A 62 -109.26 -37.03 22.18
N VAL A 63 -109.00 -37.71 23.31
CA VAL A 63 -107.75 -37.57 24.06
C VAL A 63 -106.55 -37.99 23.23
N LEU A 64 -106.63 -39.11 22.50
CA LEU A 64 -105.56 -39.55 21.58
C LEU A 64 -105.33 -38.53 20.45
N LEU A 65 -106.41 -38.03 19.85
CA LEU A 65 -106.34 -37.04 18.77
C LEU A 65 -105.74 -35.71 19.25
N ALA A 66 -106.09 -35.26 20.45
CA ALA A 66 -105.53 -34.08 21.09
C ALA A 66 -104.04 -34.29 21.45
N ALA A 67 -103.67 -35.47 21.94
CA ALA A 67 -102.28 -35.82 22.25
C ALA A 67 -101.38 -35.83 21.02
N ASP A 68 -101.86 -36.38 19.89
CA ASP A 68 -101.11 -36.39 18.62
C ASP A 68 -100.91 -34.98 18.05
N TYR A 69 -101.94 -34.13 18.12
CA TYR A 69 -101.84 -32.73 17.71
C TYR A 69 -100.92 -31.93 18.64
N GLN A 70 -101.02 -32.14 19.95
CA GLN A 70 -100.14 -31.50 20.94
C GLN A 70 -98.68 -31.94 20.77
N ALA A 71 -98.42 -33.20 20.46
CA ALA A 71 -97.07 -33.69 20.15
C ALA A 71 -96.51 -33.06 18.85
N ALA A 72 -97.35 -32.87 17.83
CA ALA A 72 -96.95 -32.17 16.61
C ALA A 72 -96.71 -30.67 16.86
N ALA A 73 -97.53 -30.02 17.69
CA ALA A 73 -97.35 -28.62 18.09
C ALA A 73 -96.06 -28.42 18.89
N GLN A 74 -95.78 -29.31 19.85
CA GLN A 74 -94.56 -29.26 20.65
C GLN A 74 -93.32 -29.44 19.77
N ARG A 75 -93.33 -30.40 18.84
CA ARG A 75 -92.23 -30.59 17.87
C ARG A 75 -91.99 -29.36 16.99
N PHE A 76 -93.04 -28.64 16.61
CA PHE A 76 -92.93 -27.39 15.85
C PHE A 76 -92.32 -26.26 16.69
N VAL A 77 -92.77 -26.09 17.95
CA VAL A 77 -92.22 -25.10 18.88
C VAL A 77 -90.75 -25.40 19.20
N ASP A 78 -90.41 -26.66 19.46
CA ASP A 78 -89.03 -27.09 19.72
C ASP A 78 -88.13 -26.88 18.49
N ALA A 79 -88.64 -27.14 17.28
CA ALA A 79 -87.92 -26.87 16.03
C ALA A 79 -87.72 -25.36 15.79
N GLN A 80 -88.71 -24.52 16.08
CA GLN A 80 -88.56 -23.07 16.01
C GLN A 80 -87.56 -22.55 17.04
N ALA A 81 -87.67 -22.98 18.30
CA ALA A 81 -86.73 -22.59 19.36
C ALA A 81 -85.30 -23.03 19.03
N SER A 82 -85.13 -24.25 18.50
CA SER A 82 -83.85 -24.76 18.02
C SER A 82 -83.32 -23.95 16.83
N GLU A 83 -84.16 -23.49 15.92
CA GLU A 83 -83.74 -22.65 14.78
C GLU A 83 -83.29 -21.26 15.24
N TYR A 84 -84.00 -20.64 16.17
CA TYR A 84 -83.59 -19.36 16.76
C TYR A 84 -82.28 -19.49 17.53
N ALA A 85 -82.12 -20.52 18.37
CA ALA A 85 -80.87 -20.78 19.09
C ALA A 85 -79.71 -21.07 18.13
N TYR A 86 -79.98 -21.78 17.04
CA TYR A 86 -79.02 -22.06 15.99
C TYR A 86 -78.59 -20.78 15.26
N GLN A 87 -79.52 -19.97 14.77
CA GLN A 87 -79.19 -18.70 14.09
C GLN A 87 -78.48 -17.72 15.04
N ALA A 88 -78.88 -17.68 16.31
CA ALA A 88 -78.25 -16.85 17.34
C ALA A 88 -76.81 -17.26 17.66
N SER A 89 -76.46 -18.55 17.57
CA SER A 89 -75.08 -19.04 17.81
C SER A 89 -74.20 -19.01 16.55
N LEU A 90 -74.81 -19.22 15.39
CA LEU A 90 -74.11 -19.33 14.12
C LEU A 90 -73.56 -17.98 13.63
N ARG A 91 -74.37 -16.92 13.65
CA ARG A 91 -73.99 -15.62 13.08
C ARG A 91 -72.77 -15.02 13.81
N PRO A 92 -72.72 -14.99 15.15
CA PRO A 92 -71.52 -14.57 15.87
C PRO A 92 -70.28 -15.42 15.55
N THR A 93 -70.47 -16.72 15.29
CA THR A 93 -69.38 -17.63 14.94
C THR A 93 -68.81 -17.32 13.55
N LEU A 94 -69.67 -17.04 12.56
CA LEU A 94 -69.24 -16.59 11.23
C LEU A 94 -68.53 -15.24 11.32
N ASP A 95 -69.12 -14.27 12.03
CA ASP A 95 -68.57 -12.93 12.17
C ASP A 95 -67.19 -12.97 12.86
N LYS A 96 -67.04 -13.79 13.92
CA LYS A 96 -65.76 -14.03 14.58
C LYS A 96 -64.73 -14.66 13.65
N ALA A 97 -65.13 -15.63 12.83
CA ALA A 97 -64.20 -16.29 11.90
C ALA A 97 -63.80 -15.38 10.73
N LEU A 98 -64.71 -14.55 10.22
CA LEU A 98 -64.41 -13.53 9.21
C LEU A 98 -63.53 -12.42 9.79
N ALA A 99 -63.78 -11.98 11.03
CA ALA A 99 -62.94 -11.01 11.72
C ALA A 99 -61.52 -11.56 11.95
N ALA A 100 -61.40 -12.83 12.33
CA ALA A 100 -60.09 -13.50 12.45
C ALA A 100 -59.36 -13.54 11.11
N LYS A 101 -60.05 -13.86 10.01
CA LYS A 101 -59.46 -13.84 8.66
C LYS A 101 -59.08 -12.43 8.20
N LYS A 102 -59.85 -11.41 8.60
CA LYS A 102 -59.51 -10.01 8.31
C LYS A 102 -58.26 -9.57 9.07
N ALA A 103 -58.14 -9.92 10.35
CA ALA A 103 -56.95 -9.63 11.15
C ALA A 103 -55.70 -10.33 10.59
N ASP A 104 -55.84 -11.58 10.12
CA ASP A 104 -54.76 -12.36 9.51
C ASP A 104 -54.23 -11.72 8.21
N ILE A 105 -55.12 -11.27 7.31
CA ILE A 105 -54.71 -10.58 6.09
C ILE A 105 -54.16 -9.18 6.37
N ASP A 106 -54.67 -8.48 7.39
CA ASP A 106 -54.14 -7.16 7.79
C ASP A 106 -52.73 -7.28 8.38
N ALA A 107 -52.47 -8.31 9.20
CA ALA A 107 -51.13 -8.62 9.67
C ALA A 107 -50.19 -8.99 8.51
N THR A 108 -50.68 -9.74 7.52
CA THR A 108 -49.91 -10.09 6.31
C THR A 108 -49.59 -8.85 5.47
N ASN A 109 -50.52 -7.92 5.30
CA ASN A 109 -50.30 -6.66 4.60
C ASN A 109 -49.24 -5.81 5.32
N ALA A 110 -49.36 -5.66 6.64
CA ALA A 110 -48.39 -4.93 7.45
C ALA A 110 -46.99 -5.53 7.35
N ALA A 111 -46.87 -6.86 7.40
CA ALA A 111 -45.59 -7.56 7.24
C ALA A 111 -45.00 -7.37 5.84
N TYR A 112 -45.82 -7.36 4.79
CA TYR A 112 -45.37 -7.09 3.41
C TYR A 112 -44.85 -5.65 3.26
N ASP A 113 -45.56 -4.67 3.80
CA ASP A 113 -45.15 -3.26 3.76
C ASP A 113 -43.83 -3.04 4.52
N GLU A 114 -43.71 -3.63 5.71
CA GLU A 114 -42.49 -3.59 6.52
C GLU A 114 -41.30 -4.24 5.78
N ALA A 115 -41.51 -5.43 5.21
CA ALA A 115 -40.46 -6.15 4.49
C ALA A 115 -40.03 -5.41 3.20
N THR A 116 -40.98 -4.77 2.51
CA THR A 116 -40.70 -3.94 1.33
C THR A 116 -39.91 -2.68 1.72
N ALA A 117 -40.31 -2.01 2.80
CA ALA A 117 -39.60 -0.85 3.32
C ALA A 117 -38.17 -1.20 3.77
N ALA A 118 -38.00 -2.33 4.46
CA ALA A 118 -36.69 -2.84 4.87
C ALA A 118 -35.79 -3.15 3.66
N LEU A 119 -36.33 -3.81 2.64
CA LEU A 119 -35.60 -4.13 1.41
C LEU A 119 -35.19 -2.86 0.63
N SER A 120 -36.08 -1.87 0.53
CA SER A 120 -35.79 -0.58 -0.10
C SER A 120 -34.73 0.22 0.67
N LYS A 121 -34.82 0.23 2.00
CA LYS A 121 -33.82 0.85 2.88
C LYS A 121 -32.44 0.19 2.74
N ALA A 122 -32.38 -1.14 2.69
CA ALA A 122 -31.14 -1.87 2.49
C ALA A 122 -30.51 -1.55 1.13
N ASN A 123 -31.30 -1.53 0.05
CA ASN A 123 -30.82 -1.22 -1.29
C ASN A 123 -30.35 0.23 -1.44
N SER A 124 -31.08 1.19 -0.84
CA SER A 124 -30.71 2.60 -0.82
C SER A 124 -29.49 2.91 0.05
N ALA A 125 -29.10 2.02 0.96
CA ALA A 125 -27.83 2.10 1.67
C ALA A 125 -26.68 1.44 0.88
N GLN A 126 -26.92 0.29 0.27
CA GLN A 126 -25.90 -0.50 -0.43
C GLN A 126 -25.41 0.16 -1.72
N ARG A 127 -26.30 0.76 -2.52
CA ARG A 127 -25.95 1.39 -3.79
C ARG A 127 -25.01 2.61 -3.63
N PRO A 128 -25.32 3.60 -2.79
CA PRO A 128 -24.40 4.71 -2.56
C PRO A 128 -23.05 4.27 -1.97
N ALA A 129 -23.01 3.18 -1.21
CA ALA A 129 -21.75 2.62 -0.72
C ALA A 129 -20.88 2.06 -1.84
N LEU A 130 -21.46 1.32 -2.79
CA LEU A 130 -20.77 0.83 -3.99
C LEU A 130 -20.32 1.97 -4.91
N ASP A 131 -21.17 3.00 -5.09
CA ASP A 131 -20.83 4.19 -5.89
C ASP A 131 -19.67 4.98 -5.27
N ARG A 132 -19.68 5.17 -3.95
CA ARG A 132 -18.56 5.79 -3.21
C ARG A 132 -17.29 4.96 -3.32
N ALA A 133 -17.38 3.64 -3.20
CA ALA A 133 -16.23 2.76 -3.35
C ALA A 133 -15.62 2.83 -4.76
N LEU A 134 -16.47 2.87 -5.80
CA LEU A 134 -16.03 3.02 -7.19
C LEU A 134 -15.39 4.39 -7.44
N ALA A 135 -15.97 5.46 -6.89
CA ALA A 135 -15.41 6.80 -6.99
C ALA A 135 -14.07 6.91 -6.25
N ALA A 136 -13.97 6.32 -5.06
CA ALA A 136 -12.74 6.27 -4.28
C ALA A 136 -11.63 5.51 -5.01
N GLU A 137 -11.92 4.33 -5.60
CA GLU A 137 -10.92 3.56 -6.37
C GLU A 137 -10.43 4.35 -7.61
N LYS A 138 -11.33 5.07 -8.30
CA LYS A 138 -10.97 5.94 -9.43
C LYS A 138 -10.07 7.11 -8.99
N ALA A 139 -10.42 7.78 -7.89
CA ALA A 139 -9.67 8.92 -7.36
C ALA A 139 -8.28 8.48 -6.87
N ALA A 140 -8.19 7.38 -6.10
CA ALA A 140 -6.94 6.82 -5.63
C ALA A 140 -6.01 6.44 -6.80
N TYR A 141 -6.56 5.91 -7.89
CA TYR A 141 -5.78 5.61 -9.09
C TYR A 141 -5.27 6.86 -9.80
N ALA A 142 -6.10 7.90 -9.94
CA ALA A 142 -5.69 9.17 -10.53
C ALA A 142 -4.54 9.82 -9.73
N GLN A 143 -4.61 9.75 -8.39
CA GLN A 143 -3.53 10.21 -7.52
C GLN A 143 -2.24 9.39 -7.74
N LYS A 144 -2.32 8.06 -7.71
CA LYS A 144 -1.17 7.18 -7.97
C LYS A 144 -0.54 7.41 -9.35
N ALA A 145 -1.35 7.67 -10.37
CA ALA A 145 -0.86 7.99 -11.71
C ALA A 145 -0.11 9.34 -11.73
N ALA A 146 -0.63 10.36 -11.05
CA ALA A 146 0.05 11.65 -10.91
C ALA A 146 1.37 11.51 -10.12
N GLU A 147 1.38 10.74 -9.04
CA GLU A 147 2.59 10.43 -8.27
C GLU A 147 3.63 9.69 -9.10
N HIS A 148 3.22 8.75 -9.95
CA HIS A 148 4.11 8.03 -10.86
C HIS A 148 4.74 8.95 -11.92
N ILE A 149 3.93 9.82 -12.54
CA ILE A 149 4.41 10.81 -13.50
C ILE A 149 5.44 11.72 -12.82
N LYS A 150 5.08 12.26 -11.64
CA LYS A 150 5.99 13.10 -10.86
C LYS A 150 7.30 12.37 -10.53
N ALA A 151 7.25 11.10 -10.11
CA ALA A 151 8.44 10.32 -9.81
C ALA A 151 9.34 10.08 -11.05
N MET A 152 8.75 9.95 -12.24
CA MET A 152 9.51 9.87 -13.50
C MET A 152 10.19 11.20 -13.84
N ASP A 153 9.49 12.32 -13.66
CA ASP A 153 10.01 13.66 -13.91
C ASP A 153 11.12 14.02 -12.92
N ASP A 154 10.92 13.74 -11.63
CA ASP A 154 11.93 13.94 -10.57
C ASP A 154 13.20 13.11 -10.85
N LEU A 155 13.04 11.86 -11.31
CA LEU A 155 14.16 10.99 -11.69
C LEU A 155 14.93 11.55 -12.91
N ALA A 156 14.22 12.09 -13.90
CA ALA A 156 14.84 12.74 -15.06
C ALA A 156 15.60 14.01 -14.64
N ALA A 157 14.96 14.88 -13.83
CA ALA A 157 15.58 16.11 -13.32
C ALA A 157 16.82 15.84 -12.45
N ALA A 158 16.80 14.79 -11.63
CA ALA A 158 17.97 14.38 -10.85
C ALA A 158 19.14 13.95 -11.75
N GLN A 159 18.85 13.23 -12.83
CA GLN A 159 19.85 12.82 -13.81
C GLN A 159 20.40 14.01 -14.61
N ASP A 160 19.54 14.95 -15.00
CA ASP A 160 19.91 16.16 -15.73
C ASP A 160 20.78 17.10 -14.91
N LYS A 161 20.68 17.09 -13.57
CA LYS A 161 21.63 17.81 -12.68
C LYS A 161 22.94 17.06 -12.50
N LYS A 162 22.89 15.72 -12.37
CA LYS A 162 24.05 14.90 -12.02
C LYS A 162 25.06 14.76 -13.17
N ARG A 163 24.61 14.65 -14.42
CA ARG A 163 25.52 14.47 -15.57
C ARG A 163 26.38 15.70 -15.86
N PRO A 164 25.83 16.92 -15.99
CA PRO A 164 26.64 18.12 -16.19
C PRO A 164 27.61 18.37 -15.03
N ALA A 165 27.22 18.04 -13.79
CA ALA A 165 28.11 18.16 -12.64
C ALA A 165 29.32 17.22 -12.74
N LEU A 166 29.12 15.97 -13.17
CA LEU A 166 30.22 15.03 -13.41
C LEU A 166 31.09 15.45 -14.61
N ASP A 167 30.48 15.90 -15.70
CA ASP A 167 31.20 16.41 -16.88
C ASP A 167 32.06 17.63 -16.52
N ALA A 168 31.52 18.57 -15.74
CA ALA A 168 32.25 19.73 -15.23
C ALA A 168 33.40 19.32 -14.29
N ALA A 169 33.19 18.33 -13.41
CA ALA A 169 34.23 17.83 -12.52
C ALA A 169 35.38 17.14 -13.28
N ILE A 170 35.06 16.34 -14.31
CA ILE A 170 36.07 15.72 -15.19
C ILE A 170 36.87 16.79 -15.93
N ALA A 171 36.19 17.78 -16.51
CA ALA A 171 36.83 18.89 -17.22
C ALA A 171 37.74 19.72 -16.29
N ALA A 172 37.28 20.00 -15.06
CA ALA A 172 38.06 20.73 -14.06
C ALA A 172 39.31 19.96 -13.62
N GLU A 173 39.19 18.64 -13.41
CA GLU A 173 40.33 17.81 -13.01
C GLU A 173 41.36 17.68 -14.16
N ASN A 174 40.91 17.53 -15.40
CA ASN A 174 41.77 17.57 -16.59
C ASN A 174 42.50 18.92 -16.72
N ALA A 175 41.80 20.03 -16.59
CA ALA A 175 42.42 21.36 -16.64
C ALA A 175 43.41 21.60 -15.49
N ALA A 176 43.13 21.07 -14.30
CA ALA A 176 44.07 21.10 -13.18
C ALA A 176 45.32 20.24 -13.46
N PHE A 177 45.13 19.06 -14.07
CA PHE A 177 46.20 18.18 -14.49
C PHE A 177 47.12 18.84 -15.55
N ASP A 178 46.55 19.50 -16.55
CA ASP A 178 47.32 20.21 -17.59
C ASP A 178 48.12 21.39 -17.04
N ARG A 179 47.56 22.15 -16.09
CA ARG A 179 48.26 23.24 -15.40
C ARG A 179 49.48 22.73 -14.64
N LYS A 180 49.34 21.61 -13.93
CA LYS A 180 50.44 20.98 -13.19
C LYS A 180 51.52 20.42 -14.11
N THR A 181 51.13 19.80 -15.22
CA THR A 181 52.08 19.32 -16.25
C THR A 181 52.91 20.47 -16.82
N ARG A 182 52.28 21.61 -17.12
CA ARG A 182 52.99 22.83 -17.56
C ARG A 182 53.92 23.39 -16.49
N ALA A 183 53.48 23.43 -15.23
CA ALA A 183 54.31 23.88 -14.11
C ALA A 183 55.56 23.00 -13.91
N TYR A 184 55.42 21.67 -14.02
CA TYR A 184 56.54 20.74 -13.98
C TYR A 184 57.53 21.00 -15.12
N ALA A 185 57.03 21.15 -16.36
CA ALA A 185 57.88 21.43 -17.51
C ALA A 185 58.68 22.73 -17.31
N LYS A 186 58.04 23.78 -16.77
CA LYS A 186 58.71 25.03 -16.40
C LYS A 186 59.77 24.81 -15.32
N ALA A 187 59.45 24.09 -14.24
CA ALA A 187 60.40 23.84 -13.16
C ALA A 187 61.65 23.07 -13.63
N VAL A 188 61.48 22.10 -14.54
CA VAL A 188 62.62 21.39 -15.16
C VAL A 188 63.46 22.33 -16.02
N ALA A 189 62.83 23.22 -16.79
CA ALA A 189 63.53 24.21 -17.60
C ALA A 189 64.31 25.20 -16.72
N ASP A 190 63.69 25.76 -15.68
CA ASP A 190 64.33 26.67 -14.72
C ASP A 190 65.53 25.99 -14.03
N LEU A 191 65.38 24.71 -13.62
CA LEU A 191 66.46 23.93 -13.00
C LEU A 191 67.62 23.69 -13.97
N THR A 192 67.31 23.40 -15.24
CA THR A 192 68.31 23.19 -16.29
C THR A 192 69.06 24.47 -16.58
N GLU A 193 68.35 25.60 -16.67
CA GLU A 193 68.95 26.91 -16.88
C GLU A 193 69.86 27.32 -15.71
N ALA A 194 69.41 27.12 -14.47
CA ALA A 194 70.23 27.38 -13.28
C ALA A 194 71.53 26.56 -13.30
N ASN A 195 71.44 25.26 -13.60
CA ASN A 195 72.61 24.40 -13.72
C ASN A 195 73.55 24.82 -14.85
N ASN A 196 73.00 25.27 -15.99
CA ASN A 196 73.78 25.79 -17.12
C ASN A 196 74.50 27.11 -16.83
N ARG A 197 74.08 27.88 -15.81
CA ARG A 197 74.78 29.08 -15.35
C ARG A 197 75.88 28.76 -14.33
N VAL A 198 75.62 27.85 -13.39
CA VAL A 198 76.55 27.50 -12.31
C VAL A 198 77.76 26.72 -12.86
N LYS A 199 77.54 25.77 -13.78
CA LYS A 199 78.61 24.91 -14.29
C LYS A 199 79.74 25.69 -14.97
N PRO A 200 79.48 26.59 -15.96
CA PRO A 200 80.54 27.38 -16.59
C PRO A 200 81.18 28.38 -15.63
N ALA A 201 80.43 28.91 -14.67
CA ALA A 201 80.97 29.84 -13.67
C ALA A 201 82.01 29.18 -12.76
N LEU A 202 81.76 27.93 -12.33
CA LEU A 202 82.73 27.15 -11.54
C LEU A 202 83.94 26.73 -12.38
N GLU A 203 83.74 26.31 -13.63
CA GLU A 203 84.83 26.01 -14.57
C GLU A 203 85.72 27.25 -14.81
N GLN A 204 85.11 28.41 -15.01
CA GLN A 204 85.83 29.69 -15.17
C GLN A 204 86.55 30.09 -13.88
N ALA A 205 85.95 29.91 -12.71
CA ALA A 205 86.60 30.21 -11.43
C ALA A 205 87.85 29.35 -11.21
N ILE A 206 87.79 28.06 -11.56
CA ILE A 206 88.95 27.16 -11.51
C ILE A 206 90.04 27.66 -12.46
N ALA A 207 89.69 27.97 -13.72
CA ALA A 207 90.64 28.50 -14.70
C ALA A 207 91.30 29.82 -14.24
N ASN A 208 90.53 30.71 -13.63
CA ASN A 208 91.02 31.98 -13.07
C ASN A 208 92.03 31.76 -11.93
N GLU A 209 91.80 30.79 -11.04
CA GLU A 209 92.77 30.45 -9.98
C GLU A 209 94.07 29.87 -10.55
N TYR A 210 93.99 29.04 -11.60
CA TYR A 210 95.19 28.57 -12.32
C TYR A 210 95.97 29.74 -12.96
N ALA A 211 95.28 30.66 -13.62
CA ALA A 211 95.90 31.83 -14.26
C ALA A 211 96.56 32.77 -13.23
N LYS A 212 95.87 33.02 -12.10
CA LYS A 212 96.39 33.84 -10.99
C LYS A 212 97.66 33.24 -10.39
N TYR A 213 97.70 31.93 -10.21
CA TYR A 213 98.90 31.25 -9.71
C TYR A 213 100.07 31.35 -10.69
N ALA A 214 99.82 31.16 -11.99
CA ALA A 214 100.85 31.31 -13.02
C ALA A 214 101.43 32.74 -13.03
N SER A 215 100.58 33.76 -12.90
CA SER A 215 100.98 35.17 -12.73
C SER A 215 101.83 35.38 -11.47
N THR A 216 101.41 34.80 -10.34
CA THR A 216 102.12 34.94 -9.05
C THR A 216 103.49 34.28 -9.10
N ARG A 217 103.61 33.12 -9.75
CA ARG A 217 104.89 32.45 -9.99
C ARG A 217 105.82 33.28 -10.86
N ALA A 218 105.32 33.83 -11.96
CA ALA A 218 106.12 34.69 -12.83
C ALA A 218 106.63 35.95 -12.09
N ALA A 219 105.79 36.56 -11.24
CA ALA A 219 106.18 37.70 -10.42
C ALA A 219 107.24 37.33 -9.37
N TYR A 220 107.12 36.16 -8.73
CA TYR A 220 108.13 35.63 -7.81
C TYR A 220 109.47 35.39 -8.51
N ASP A 221 109.47 34.71 -9.66
CA ASP A 221 110.68 34.40 -10.43
C ASP A 221 111.39 35.70 -10.88
N ALA A 222 110.61 36.71 -11.31
CA ALA A 222 111.12 38.03 -11.66
C ALA A 222 111.73 38.77 -10.45
N ALA A 223 111.08 38.72 -9.27
CA ALA A 223 111.58 39.36 -8.06
C ALA A 223 112.89 38.71 -7.56
N VAL A 224 112.97 37.37 -7.57
CA VAL A 224 114.19 36.64 -7.22
C VAL A 224 115.33 36.96 -8.20
N SER A 225 115.04 36.98 -9.50
CA SER A 225 116.03 37.36 -10.53
C SER A 225 116.55 38.78 -10.33
N LYS A 226 115.66 39.74 -10.03
CA LYS A 226 116.02 41.13 -9.74
C LYS A 226 116.90 41.25 -8.48
N ALA A 227 116.55 40.54 -7.40
CA ALA A 227 117.34 40.53 -6.16
C ALA A 227 118.75 39.95 -6.40
N ASN A 228 118.85 38.84 -7.15
CA ASN A 228 120.15 38.23 -7.51
C ASN A 228 121.01 39.14 -8.40
N THR A 229 120.39 39.82 -9.37
CA THR A 229 121.08 40.78 -10.24
C THR A 229 121.61 41.96 -9.43
N THR A 230 120.81 42.48 -8.49
CA THR A 230 121.19 43.60 -7.63
C THR A 230 122.32 43.21 -6.66
N LEU A 231 122.27 42.02 -6.07
CA LEU A 231 123.36 41.49 -5.24
C LEU A 231 124.66 41.32 -6.04
N SER A 232 124.56 40.83 -7.29
CA SER A 232 125.71 40.71 -8.19
C SER A 232 126.32 42.07 -8.51
N ALA A 233 125.51 43.09 -8.78
CA ALA A 233 125.97 44.46 -8.97
C ALA A 233 126.65 45.03 -7.71
N LYS A 234 126.11 44.76 -6.52
CA LYS A 234 126.73 45.14 -5.24
C LYS A 234 128.06 44.45 -4.99
N LYS A 235 128.22 43.19 -5.42
CA LYS A 235 129.50 42.47 -5.36
C LYS A 235 130.56 43.13 -6.25
N VAL A 236 130.18 43.54 -7.45
CA VAL A 236 131.08 44.27 -8.37
C VAL A 236 131.46 45.64 -7.79
N ALA A 237 130.50 46.38 -7.22
CA ALA A 237 130.76 47.66 -6.56
C ALA A 237 131.71 47.51 -5.37
N TYR A 238 131.47 46.51 -4.51
CA TYR A 238 132.36 46.16 -3.41
C TYR A 238 133.78 45.88 -3.88
N ALA A 239 133.97 45.07 -4.94
CA ALA A 239 135.30 44.78 -5.45
C ALA A 239 136.04 46.04 -5.91
N LYS A 240 135.34 46.99 -6.54
CA LYS A 240 135.90 48.29 -6.95
C LYS A 240 136.23 49.18 -5.75
N GLU A 241 135.30 49.35 -4.81
CA GLU A 241 135.47 50.17 -3.60
C GLU A 241 136.60 49.64 -2.70
N TYR A 242 136.68 48.31 -2.54
CA TYR A 242 137.72 47.65 -1.75
C TYR A 242 139.12 47.80 -2.37
N ALA A 243 139.21 47.73 -3.71
CA ALA A 243 140.47 47.96 -4.43
C ALA A 243 140.90 49.44 -4.37
N ALA A 244 139.95 50.39 -4.35
CA ALA A 244 140.22 51.83 -4.28
C ALA A 244 140.56 52.32 -2.85
N ALA A 245 140.22 51.57 -1.81
CA ALA A 245 140.43 51.95 -0.42
C ALA A 245 141.93 51.93 -0.02
N LYS A 246 142.45 53.07 0.45
CA LYS A 246 143.87 53.25 0.83
C LYS A 246 144.18 52.99 2.32
N THR A 247 143.17 52.85 3.17
CA THR A 247 143.32 52.64 4.61
C THR A 247 142.58 51.38 5.06
N THR A 248 143.03 50.77 6.16
CA THR A 248 142.38 49.60 6.76
C THR A 248 140.93 49.91 7.14
N ALA A 249 140.68 51.08 7.75
CA ALA A 249 139.34 51.52 8.12
C ALA A 249 138.37 51.64 6.91
N ALA A 250 138.85 52.10 5.75
CA ALA A 250 138.02 52.19 4.54
C ALA A 250 137.72 50.80 3.94
N LYS A 251 138.67 49.86 4.01
CA LYS A 251 138.45 48.46 3.59
C LYS A 251 137.47 47.74 4.50
N ASP A 252 137.58 47.94 5.81
CA ASP A 252 136.65 47.38 6.79
C ASP A 252 135.23 47.95 6.62
N LEU A 253 135.10 49.24 6.32
CA LEU A 253 133.82 49.88 6.02
C LEU A 253 133.18 49.31 4.73
N ALA A 254 133.96 49.12 3.67
CA ALA A 254 133.48 48.50 2.43
C ALA A 254 133.02 47.05 2.67
N LYS A 255 133.78 46.28 3.47
CA LYS A 255 133.44 44.90 3.87
C LYS A 255 132.16 44.86 4.71
N ALA A 256 132.02 45.74 5.70
CA ALA A 256 130.83 45.83 6.55
C ALA A 256 129.58 46.23 5.73
N THR A 257 129.72 47.16 4.79
CA THR A 257 128.63 47.61 3.92
C THR A 257 128.18 46.50 2.97
N TYR A 258 129.12 45.78 2.34
CA TYR A 258 128.82 44.63 1.48
C TYR A 258 128.20 43.46 2.26
N ALA A 259 128.71 43.17 3.46
CA ALA A 259 128.14 42.15 4.34
C ALA A 259 126.69 42.48 4.73
N LYS A 260 126.40 43.75 5.09
CA LYS A 260 125.04 44.22 5.39
C LYS A 260 124.11 44.10 4.19
N ALA A 261 124.57 44.50 3.00
CA ALA A 261 123.79 44.36 1.77
C ALA A 261 123.49 42.88 1.44
N THR A 262 124.50 42.01 1.58
CA THR A 262 124.35 40.56 1.36
C THR A 262 123.34 39.94 2.32
N ALA A 263 123.43 40.28 3.61
CA ALA A 263 122.47 39.83 4.62
C ALA A 263 121.04 40.32 4.32
N SER A 264 120.89 41.56 3.87
CA SER A 264 119.59 42.14 3.49
C SER A 264 118.97 41.42 2.27
N TYR A 265 119.72 41.19 1.20
CA TYR A 265 119.20 40.49 0.02
C TYR A 265 118.96 39.00 0.28
N ALA A 266 119.78 38.36 1.12
CA ALA A 266 119.53 36.99 1.57
C ALA A 266 118.20 36.89 2.37
N ALA A 267 117.92 37.87 3.23
CA ALA A 267 116.66 37.96 3.97
C ALA A 267 115.47 38.23 3.03
N GLU A 268 115.63 39.10 2.02
CA GLU A 268 114.60 39.38 1.02
C GLU A 268 114.25 38.14 0.18
N ILE A 269 115.25 37.41 -0.33
CA ILE A 269 115.04 36.16 -1.08
C ILE A 269 114.40 35.10 -0.19
N ALA A 270 114.81 34.99 1.07
CA ALA A 270 114.19 34.07 2.03
C ALA A 270 112.73 34.43 2.31
N ALA A 271 112.41 35.71 2.45
CA ALA A 271 111.04 36.19 2.64
C ALA A 271 110.15 35.92 1.41
N LEU A 272 110.66 36.18 0.20
CA LEU A 272 109.97 35.86 -1.06
C LEU A 272 109.71 34.36 -1.18
N LYS A 273 110.70 33.52 -0.86
CA LYS A 273 110.57 32.06 -0.88
C LYS A 273 109.54 31.57 0.15
N ALA A 274 109.54 32.13 1.36
CA ALA A 274 108.58 31.80 2.40
C ALA A 274 107.15 32.22 2.03
N ALA A 275 106.97 33.39 1.38
CA ALA A 275 105.69 33.85 0.90
C ALA A 275 105.15 32.94 -0.23
N TYR A 276 105.99 32.63 -1.23
CA TYR A 276 105.62 31.76 -2.34
C TYR A 276 105.33 30.31 -1.90
N ALA A 277 106.09 29.79 -0.92
CA ALA A 277 105.88 28.45 -0.36
C ALA A 277 104.49 28.27 0.29
N LYS A 278 103.85 29.36 0.75
CA LYS A 278 102.48 29.33 1.26
C LYS A 278 101.40 29.38 0.18
N GLU A 279 101.73 29.88 -1.01
CA GLU A 279 100.73 30.09 -2.07
C GLU A 279 100.33 28.79 -2.78
N ALA A 280 101.26 27.85 -2.97
CA ALA A 280 100.96 26.55 -3.57
C ALA A 280 99.89 25.75 -2.79
N PRO A 281 100.05 25.48 -1.48
CA PRO A 281 99.03 24.76 -0.70
C PRO A 281 97.72 25.55 -0.56
N ALA A 282 97.79 26.89 -0.50
CA ALA A 282 96.60 27.73 -0.47
C ALA A 282 95.81 27.64 -1.79
N ARG A 283 96.49 27.67 -2.94
CA ARG A 283 95.87 27.48 -4.27
C ARG A 283 95.26 26.09 -4.41
N ASP A 284 95.96 25.03 -4.00
CA ASP A 284 95.41 23.68 -4.05
C ASP A 284 94.14 23.56 -3.18
N THR A 285 94.13 24.19 -2.02
CA THR A 285 92.93 24.26 -1.16
C THR A 285 91.78 25.00 -1.85
N ARG A 286 92.03 26.16 -2.48
CA ARG A 286 91.00 26.93 -3.22
C ARG A 286 90.44 26.14 -4.40
N ILE A 287 91.30 25.48 -5.18
CA ILE A 287 90.89 24.67 -6.33
C ILE A 287 90.12 23.43 -5.87
N GLN A 288 90.55 22.79 -4.79
CA GLN A 288 89.83 21.66 -4.23
C GLN A 288 88.43 22.07 -3.78
N ALA A 289 88.29 23.20 -3.06
CA ALA A 289 86.99 23.73 -2.68
C ALA A 289 86.08 24.03 -3.89
N LEU A 290 86.63 24.54 -4.99
CA LEU A 290 85.87 24.76 -6.23
C LEU A 290 85.45 23.44 -6.91
N ARG A 291 86.30 22.42 -6.90
CA ARG A 291 85.98 21.08 -7.44
C ARG A 291 84.94 20.36 -6.58
N ASP A 292 85.04 20.50 -5.27
CA ASP A 292 84.05 19.97 -4.33
C ASP A 292 82.70 20.67 -4.54
N GLY A 293 82.71 22.00 -4.69
CA GLY A 293 81.53 22.78 -5.04
C GLY A 293 80.90 22.38 -6.38
N TYR A 294 81.72 22.08 -7.39
CA TYR A 294 81.24 21.54 -8.67
C TYR A 294 80.61 20.16 -8.54
N THR A 295 81.24 19.27 -7.77
CA THR A 295 80.74 17.91 -7.52
C THR A 295 79.41 17.97 -6.76
N GLN A 296 79.34 18.81 -5.73
CA GLN A 296 78.13 19.05 -4.95
C GLN A 296 77.02 19.63 -5.83
N SER A 297 77.31 20.66 -6.64
CA SER A 297 76.31 21.25 -7.55
C SER A 297 75.74 20.23 -8.54
N LYS A 298 76.56 19.30 -9.05
CA LYS A 298 76.09 18.23 -9.93
C LYS A 298 75.19 17.24 -9.19
N ALA A 299 75.54 16.89 -7.95
CA ALA A 299 74.72 16.03 -7.10
C ALA A 299 73.38 16.70 -6.74
N ASP A 300 73.40 17.98 -6.37
CA ASP A 300 72.22 18.76 -6.04
C ASP A 300 71.26 18.88 -7.23
N TYR A 301 71.78 19.14 -8.44
CA TYR A 301 70.97 19.14 -9.67
C TYR A 301 70.32 17.78 -9.93
N ALA A 302 71.07 16.69 -9.78
CA ALA A 302 70.54 15.34 -9.95
C ALA A 302 69.46 15.00 -8.91
N ALA A 303 69.69 15.36 -7.65
CA ALA A 303 68.74 15.18 -6.56
C ALA A 303 67.44 15.99 -6.78
N ALA A 304 67.57 17.27 -7.12
CA ALA A 304 66.42 18.13 -7.40
C ALA A 304 65.60 17.63 -8.60
N ARG A 305 66.25 17.16 -9.66
CA ARG A 305 65.57 16.58 -10.82
C ARG A 305 64.86 15.27 -10.47
N ALA A 306 65.46 14.42 -9.65
CA ALA A 306 64.85 13.18 -9.18
C ALA A 306 63.62 13.45 -8.29
N GLN A 307 63.71 14.44 -7.39
CA GLN A 307 62.58 14.86 -6.56
C GLN A 307 61.42 15.40 -7.39
N LEU A 308 61.69 16.28 -8.37
CA LEU A 308 60.69 16.78 -9.32
C LEU A 308 59.99 15.65 -10.08
N ALA A 309 60.74 14.67 -10.57
CA ALA A 309 60.19 13.51 -11.28
C ALA A 309 59.30 12.64 -10.36
N ALA A 310 59.76 12.35 -9.14
CA ALA A 310 58.99 11.57 -8.17
C ALA A 310 57.69 12.27 -7.75
N GLN A 311 57.73 13.59 -7.54
CA GLN A 311 56.54 14.40 -7.25
C GLN A 311 55.54 14.35 -8.41
N ARG A 312 56.02 14.53 -9.66
CA ARG A 312 55.18 14.43 -10.86
C ARG A 312 54.49 13.07 -10.95
N ASP A 313 55.21 11.97 -10.76
CA ASP A 313 54.67 10.63 -10.94
C ASP A 313 53.63 10.26 -9.87
N SER A 314 53.84 10.73 -8.64
CA SER A 314 52.88 10.57 -7.54
C SER A 314 51.60 11.39 -7.80
N GLU A 315 51.75 12.66 -8.18
CA GLU A 315 50.61 13.52 -8.54
C GLU A 315 49.85 12.98 -9.76
N TYR A 316 50.56 12.50 -10.79
CA TYR A 316 49.97 11.93 -12.01
C TYR A 316 49.12 10.70 -11.69
N ARG A 317 49.65 9.75 -10.91
CA ARG A 317 48.90 8.55 -10.49
C ARG A 317 47.65 8.91 -9.70
N ALA A 318 47.75 9.83 -8.74
CA ALA A 318 46.61 10.26 -7.95
C ALA A 318 45.52 10.94 -8.81
N LYS A 319 45.90 11.83 -9.73
CA LYS A 319 44.97 12.55 -10.60
C LYS A 319 44.33 11.66 -11.66
N SER A 320 45.13 10.79 -12.30
CA SER A 320 44.62 9.80 -13.25
C SER A 320 43.59 8.88 -12.60
N GLY A 321 43.88 8.40 -11.38
CA GLY A 321 42.92 7.61 -10.59
C GLY A 321 41.62 8.34 -10.28
N ARG A 322 41.68 9.64 -9.96
CA ARG A 322 40.47 10.48 -9.74
C ARG A 322 39.65 10.66 -11.01
N ILE A 323 40.31 10.92 -12.15
CA ILE A 323 39.64 11.07 -13.45
C ILE A 323 38.92 9.76 -13.83
N GLU A 324 39.58 8.61 -13.67
CA GLU A 324 38.95 7.31 -13.94
C GLU A 324 37.79 7.02 -12.98
N ALA A 325 37.93 7.35 -11.69
CA ALA A 325 36.82 7.22 -10.74
C ALA A 325 35.60 8.06 -11.15
N LEU A 326 35.81 9.29 -11.64
CA LEU A 326 34.74 10.15 -12.14
C LEU A 326 34.08 9.60 -13.42
N LYS A 327 34.85 9.07 -14.36
CA LYS A 327 34.32 8.40 -15.57
C LYS A 327 33.51 7.15 -15.23
N ASN A 328 33.99 6.36 -14.27
CA ASN A 328 33.27 5.19 -13.78
C ASN A 328 31.96 5.59 -13.11
N ALA A 329 31.98 6.62 -12.26
CA ALA A 329 30.78 7.16 -11.63
C ALA A 329 29.76 7.69 -12.67
N TYR A 330 30.23 8.32 -13.74
CA TYR A 330 29.39 8.76 -14.86
C TYR A 330 28.73 7.59 -15.58
N THR A 331 29.49 6.53 -15.88
CA THR A 331 28.97 5.32 -16.53
C THR A 331 27.95 4.62 -15.64
N GLN A 332 28.27 4.45 -14.36
CA GLN A 332 27.37 3.83 -13.38
C GLN A 332 26.06 4.64 -13.24
N SER A 333 26.12 5.96 -13.26
CA SER A 333 24.92 6.82 -13.19
C SER A 333 23.97 6.61 -14.37
N LYS A 334 24.44 6.21 -15.56
CA LYS A 334 23.56 5.85 -16.69
C LYS A 334 22.84 4.53 -16.43
N VAL A 335 23.57 3.54 -15.89
CA VAL A 335 23.03 2.22 -15.57
C VAL A 335 21.98 2.33 -14.47
N ASP A 336 22.29 3.05 -13.39
CA ASP A 336 21.38 3.24 -12.26
C ASP A 336 20.10 3.95 -12.69
N TYR A 337 20.19 5.01 -13.50
CA TYR A 337 19.04 5.69 -14.07
C TYR A 337 18.15 4.74 -14.89
N LYS A 338 18.75 3.94 -15.77
CA LYS A 338 18.01 2.95 -16.58
C LYS A 338 17.31 1.93 -15.69
N LYS A 339 17.98 1.45 -14.64
CA LYS A 339 17.42 0.50 -13.67
C LYS A 339 16.25 1.10 -12.90
N ALA A 340 16.42 2.30 -12.34
CA ALA A 340 15.38 3.01 -11.59
C ALA A 340 14.15 3.31 -12.45
N ARG A 341 14.35 3.79 -13.68
CA ARG A 341 13.26 4.03 -14.64
C ARG A 341 12.49 2.75 -14.98
N THR A 342 13.20 1.63 -15.16
CA THR A 342 12.58 0.32 -15.42
C THR A 342 11.78 -0.17 -14.22
N GLN A 343 12.33 -0.03 -13.00
CA GLN A 343 11.64 -0.40 -11.76
C GLN A 343 10.34 0.40 -11.57
N LEU A 344 10.37 1.72 -11.77
CA LEU A 344 9.16 2.56 -11.70
C LEU A 344 8.12 2.17 -12.76
N LYS A 345 8.54 1.87 -14.00
CA LYS A 345 7.62 1.40 -15.05
C LYS A 345 6.97 0.07 -14.67
N ASN A 346 7.76 -0.87 -14.15
CA ASN A 346 7.27 -2.18 -13.74
C ASN A 346 6.34 -2.11 -12.52
N ALA A 347 6.62 -1.22 -11.56
CA ALA A 347 5.78 -1.00 -10.40
C ALA A 347 4.38 -0.52 -10.83
N TYR A 348 4.31 0.48 -11.72
CA TYR A 348 3.04 0.98 -12.24
C TYR A 348 2.30 -0.05 -13.10
N ALA A 349 3.03 -0.81 -13.94
CA ALA A 349 2.43 -1.87 -14.76
C ALA A 349 1.78 -3.00 -13.94
N LYS A 350 2.24 -3.24 -12.70
CA LYS A 350 1.62 -4.21 -11.78
C LYS A 350 0.33 -3.71 -11.13
N GLU A 351 0.18 -2.40 -10.96
CA GLU A 351 -1.00 -1.80 -10.32
C GLU A 351 -2.21 -1.74 -11.26
N ALA A 352 -1.99 -1.53 -12.57
CA ALA A 352 -3.06 -1.45 -13.57
C ALA A 352 -3.99 -2.68 -13.61
N PRO A 353 -3.50 -3.94 -13.75
CA PRO A 353 -4.37 -5.12 -13.80
C PRO A 353 -5.08 -5.38 -12.45
N ALA A 354 -4.43 -5.09 -11.33
CA ALA A 354 -5.06 -5.21 -10.01
C ALA A 354 -6.22 -4.21 -9.83
N ARG A 355 -6.06 -2.98 -10.34
CA ARG A 355 -7.13 -1.97 -10.37
C ARG A 355 -8.27 -2.37 -11.29
N ASP A 356 -7.96 -2.90 -12.47
CA ASP A 356 -9.00 -3.36 -13.41
C ASP A 356 -9.83 -4.49 -12.79
N ALA A 357 -9.19 -5.42 -12.08
CA ALA A 357 -9.86 -6.46 -11.33
C ALA A 357 -10.78 -5.90 -10.21
N ARG A 358 -10.32 -4.91 -9.43
CA ARG A 358 -11.14 -4.28 -8.37
C ARG A 358 -12.34 -3.52 -8.94
N VAL A 359 -12.14 -2.74 -10.00
CA VAL A 359 -13.21 -2.02 -10.68
C VAL A 359 -14.22 -2.98 -11.30
N ALA A 360 -13.75 -4.07 -11.91
CA ALA A 360 -14.62 -5.14 -12.42
C ALA A 360 -15.43 -5.79 -11.30
N ALA A 361 -14.81 -6.10 -10.17
CA ALA A 361 -15.49 -6.68 -9.00
C ALA A 361 -16.56 -5.73 -8.41
N LEU A 362 -16.29 -4.43 -8.33
CA LEU A 362 -17.26 -3.42 -7.87
C LEU A 362 -18.45 -3.30 -8.83
N LYS A 363 -18.20 -3.32 -10.15
CA LYS A 363 -19.26 -3.33 -11.17
C LYS A 363 -20.10 -4.61 -11.11
N ASP A 364 -19.45 -5.76 -10.95
CA ASP A 364 -20.14 -7.05 -10.78
C ASP A 364 -21.01 -7.06 -9.51
N GLY A 365 -20.49 -6.53 -8.40
CA GLY A 365 -21.25 -6.33 -7.16
C GLY A 365 -22.48 -5.43 -7.34
N TYR A 366 -22.37 -4.37 -8.14
CA TYR A 366 -23.49 -3.49 -8.48
C TYR A 366 -24.59 -4.23 -9.26
N THR A 367 -24.19 -5.00 -10.29
CA THR A 367 -25.12 -5.80 -11.11
C THR A 367 -25.83 -6.86 -10.27
N LYS A 368 -25.09 -7.58 -9.42
CA LYS A 368 -25.64 -8.61 -8.52
C LYS A 368 -26.60 -8.02 -7.50
N SER A 369 -26.24 -6.91 -6.86
CA SER A 369 -27.12 -6.21 -5.91
C SER A 369 -28.45 -5.79 -6.55
N GLN A 370 -28.42 -5.30 -7.79
CA GLN A 370 -29.63 -4.94 -8.53
C GLN A 370 -30.50 -6.16 -8.86
N ALA A 371 -29.89 -7.27 -9.27
CA ALA A 371 -30.58 -8.52 -9.56
C ALA A 371 -31.24 -9.10 -8.28
N ASP A 372 -30.49 -9.15 -7.18
CA ASP A 372 -30.98 -9.65 -5.89
C ASP A 372 -32.14 -8.83 -5.33
N TYR A 373 -32.05 -7.49 -5.42
CA TYR A 373 -33.16 -6.61 -5.02
C TYR A 373 -34.42 -6.89 -5.84
N SER A 374 -34.27 -7.02 -7.15
CA SER A 374 -35.38 -7.27 -8.08
C SER A 374 -36.03 -8.64 -7.82
N LEU A 375 -35.21 -9.67 -7.61
CA LEU A 375 -35.67 -11.03 -7.30
C LEU A 375 -36.42 -11.07 -5.96
N LYS A 376 -35.84 -10.52 -4.89
CA LYS A 376 -36.49 -10.50 -3.56
C LYS A 376 -37.80 -9.73 -3.60
N ARG A 377 -37.85 -8.59 -4.29
CA ARG A 377 -39.08 -7.80 -4.44
C ARG A 377 -40.17 -8.59 -5.18
N ALA A 378 -39.81 -9.31 -6.25
CA ALA A 378 -40.74 -10.17 -6.97
C ALA A 378 -41.26 -11.33 -6.09
N GLN A 379 -40.39 -11.96 -5.30
CA GLN A 379 -40.76 -13.02 -4.37
C GLN A 379 -41.72 -12.53 -3.28
N LEU A 380 -41.47 -11.35 -2.70
CA LEU A 380 -42.38 -10.73 -1.73
C LEU A 380 -43.76 -10.45 -2.36
N ALA A 381 -43.79 -9.90 -3.57
CA ALA A 381 -45.03 -9.59 -4.27
C ALA A 381 -45.84 -10.85 -4.63
N ASP A 382 -45.18 -11.92 -5.08
CA ASP A 382 -45.83 -13.20 -5.38
C ASP A 382 -46.39 -13.87 -4.12
N ALA A 383 -45.63 -13.88 -3.03
CA ALA A 383 -46.08 -14.41 -1.74
C ALA A 383 -47.30 -13.63 -1.20
N HIS A 384 -47.27 -12.31 -1.29
CA HIS A 384 -48.39 -11.45 -0.89
C HIS A 384 -49.63 -11.69 -1.76
N ALA A 385 -49.47 -11.78 -3.08
CA ALA A 385 -50.56 -12.06 -4.00
C ALA A 385 -51.23 -13.42 -3.72
N LYS A 386 -50.44 -14.45 -3.40
CA LYS A 386 -50.95 -15.76 -2.97
C LYS A 386 -51.75 -15.66 -1.68
N ALA A 387 -51.23 -14.99 -0.66
CA ALA A 387 -51.94 -14.81 0.61
C ALA A 387 -53.27 -14.04 0.43
N VAL A 388 -53.31 -13.02 -0.44
CA VAL A 388 -54.55 -12.30 -0.78
C VAL A 388 -55.55 -13.19 -1.52
N ALA A 389 -55.08 -14.03 -2.44
CA ALA A 389 -55.93 -14.99 -3.14
C ALA A 389 -56.52 -16.03 -2.18
N ASP A 390 -55.71 -16.58 -1.27
CA ASP A 390 -56.13 -17.53 -0.24
C ASP A 390 -57.12 -16.91 0.74
N TYR A 391 -56.93 -15.65 1.12
CA TYR A 391 -57.89 -14.89 1.91
C TYR A 391 -59.25 -14.78 1.18
N LYS A 392 -59.25 -14.41 -0.11
CA LYS A 392 -60.48 -14.32 -0.92
C LYS A 392 -61.18 -15.68 -1.04
N ALA A 393 -60.42 -16.74 -1.31
CA ALA A 393 -60.96 -18.10 -1.45
C ALA A 393 -61.54 -18.61 -0.12
N SER A 394 -60.79 -18.47 0.98
CA SER A 394 -61.20 -18.96 2.30
C SER A 394 -62.40 -18.21 2.87
N THR A 395 -62.48 -16.89 2.69
CA THR A 395 -63.65 -16.10 3.10
C THR A 395 -64.90 -16.44 2.28
N SER A 396 -64.75 -16.66 0.97
CA SER A 396 -65.85 -17.14 0.12
C SER A 396 -66.34 -18.54 0.53
N ALA A 397 -65.42 -19.46 0.81
CA ALA A 397 -65.73 -20.80 1.29
C ALA A 397 -66.45 -20.77 2.64
N LEU A 398 -66.02 -19.90 3.57
CA LEU A 398 -66.70 -19.69 4.86
C LEU A 398 -68.16 -19.24 4.67
N ARG A 399 -68.37 -18.21 3.83
CA ARG A 399 -69.72 -17.69 3.53
C ARG A 399 -70.60 -18.74 2.89
N THR A 400 -70.05 -19.52 1.95
CA THR A 400 -70.78 -20.60 1.27
C THR A 400 -71.15 -21.72 2.23
N LYS A 401 -70.21 -22.17 3.07
CA LYS A 401 -70.46 -23.18 4.11
C LYS A 401 -71.59 -22.70 5.02
N TYR A 402 -71.52 -21.45 5.47
CA TYR A 402 -72.55 -20.88 6.33
C TYR A 402 -73.92 -20.83 5.66
N ALA A 403 -74.01 -20.30 4.43
CA ALA A 403 -75.26 -20.23 3.66
C ALA A 403 -75.90 -21.62 3.48
N ARG A 404 -75.08 -22.65 3.21
CA ARG A 404 -75.55 -24.04 3.11
C ARG A 404 -76.11 -24.56 4.44
N THR A 405 -75.43 -24.24 5.54
CA THR A 405 -75.86 -24.70 6.88
C THR A 405 -77.15 -23.99 7.31
N VAL A 406 -77.36 -22.72 6.94
CA VAL A 406 -78.65 -22.02 7.13
C VAL A 406 -79.76 -22.63 6.26
N ALA A 407 -79.49 -22.85 4.97
CA ALA A 407 -80.48 -23.44 4.06
C ALA A 407 -80.92 -24.85 4.50
N GLY A 408 -79.98 -25.71 4.93
CA GLY A 408 -80.27 -27.06 5.40
C GLY A 408 -81.08 -27.11 6.70
N ASN A 409 -81.02 -26.07 7.53
CA ASN A 409 -81.87 -25.95 8.71
C ASN A 409 -83.24 -25.33 8.39
N GLY A 410 -83.29 -24.35 7.47
CA GLY A 410 -84.54 -23.84 6.92
C GLY A 410 -85.40 -24.92 6.26
N THR A 411 -84.80 -25.88 5.55
CA THR A 411 -85.54 -27.03 5.00
C THR A 411 -86.08 -27.96 6.08
N ARG A 412 -85.35 -28.18 7.18
CA ARG A 412 -85.83 -28.95 8.34
C ARG A 412 -87.02 -28.26 9.00
N LEU A 413 -86.95 -26.95 9.21
CA LEU A 413 -88.07 -26.18 9.75
C LEU A 413 -89.29 -26.25 8.82
N ALA A 414 -89.12 -26.05 7.51
CA ALA A 414 -90.21 -26.16 6.54
C ALA A 414 -90.88 -27.56 6.55
N ALA A 415 -90.11 -28.63 6.72
CA ALA A 415 -90.64 -29.98 6.89
C ALA A 415 -91.48 -30.12 8.17
N THR A 416 -91.02 -29.54 9.29
CA THR A 416 -91.80 -29.54 10.56
C THR A 416 -93.06 -28.69 10.48
N VAL A 417 -93.02 -27.54 9.79
CA VAL A 417 -94.21 -26.70 9.52
C VAL A 417 -95.24 -27.49 8.71
N THR A 418 -94.79 -28.17 7.65
CA THR A 418 -95.66 -28.98 6.79
C THR A 418 -96.27 -30.14 7.56
N ALA A 419 -95.49 -30.82 8.39
CA ALA A 419 -95.97 -31.90 9.25
C ALA A 419 -96.98 -31.41 10.29
N PHE A 420 -96.76 -30.23 10.89
CA PHE A 420 -97.70 -29.61 11.83
C PHE A 420 -99.00 -29.20 11.15
N ALA A 421 -98.94 -28.57 9.97
CA ALA A 421 -100.11 -28.22 9.18
C ALA A 421 -100.91 -29.47 8.78
N ALA A 422 -100.23 -30.54 8.35
CA ALA A 422 -100.87 -31.82 8.05
C ALA A 422 -101.51 -32.45 9.28
N ALA A 423 -100.87 -32.37 10.46
CA ALA A 423 -101.44 -32.82 11.72
C ALA A 423 -102.68 -31.99 12.11
N GLY A 424 -102.67 -30.68 11.87
CA GLY A 424 -103.83 -29.80 12.04
C GLY A 424 -105.02 -30.20 11.14
N THR A 425 -104.78 -30.45 9.86
CA THR A 425 -105.82 -30.93 8.94
C THR A 425 -106.37 -32.30 9.33
N LYS A 426 -105.50 -33.21 9.79
CA LYS A 426 -105.92 -34.52 10.33
C LYS A 426 -106.76 -34.35 11.59
N TYR A 427 -106.34 -33.49 12.51
CA TYR A 427 -107.07 -33.16 13.74
C TYR A 427 -108.46 -32.61 13.43
N THR A 428 -108.58 -31.61 12.56
CA THR A 428 -109.88 -31.02 12.21
C THR A 428 -110.80 -32.01 11.49
N THR A 429 -110.28 -32.80 10.56
CA THR A 429 -111.04 -33.83 9.85
C THR A 429 -111.50 -34.95 10.78
N ALA A 430 -110.61 -35.45 11.63
CA ALA A 430 -110.94 -36.50 12.59
C ALA A 430 -111.90 -36.01 13.67
N LEU A 431 -111.76 -34.77 14.13
CA LEU A 431 -112.70 -34.15 15.07
C LEU A 431 -114.09 -33.98 14.45
N ALA A 432 -114.18 -33.54 13.19
CA ALA A 432 -115.45 -33.45 12.47
C ALA A 432 -116.12 -34.82 12.31
N ARG A 433 -115.35 -35.87 11.97
CA ARG A 433 -115.85 -37.25 11.90
C ARG A 433 -116.28 -37.77 13.27
N LEU A 434 -115.48 -37.55 14.31
CA LEU A 434 -115.79 -37.96 15.68
C LEU A 434 -117.08 -37.28 16.18
N ARG A 435 -117.27 -35.99 15.87
CA ARG A 435 -118.53 -35.26 16.14
C ARG A 435 -119.70 -35.80 15.33
N ALA A 436 -119.52 -36.20 14.08
CA ALA A 436 -120.57 -36.80 13.26
C ALA A 436 -120.96 -38.21 13.74
N SER A 437 -120.01 -38.99 14.24
CA SER A 437 -120.22 -40.34 14.79
C SER A 437 -120.76 -40.35 16.22
N TYR A 438 -120.74 -39.20 16.89
CA TYR A 438 -121.41 -38.96 18.17
C TYR A 438 -122.37 -37.78 18.01
N PRO A 439 -123.53 -37.96 17.34
CA PRO A 439 -124.56 -36.95 17.35
C PRO A 439 -124.97 -36.75 18.80
N ALA A 440 -124.59 -35.59 19.35
CA ALA A 440 -125.14 -35.14 20.62
C ALA A 440 -126.65 -35.29 20.50
N TYR A 441 -127.24 -36.09 21.39
CA TYR A 441 -128.69 -36.17 21.58
C TYR A 441 -129.19 -34.73 21.68
N LYS A 442 -129.73 -34.22 20.56
CA LYS A 442 -130.69 -33.13 20.63
C LYS A 442 -131.93 -33.76 21.22
N SER A 443 -132.03 -33.60 22.54
CA SER A 443 -133.31 -33.45 23.24
C SER A 443 -134.19 -32.44 22.50
#